data_AF-A0A1J0LVD3-F1
#
_entry.id   AF-A0A1J0LVD3-F1
#
_cell.length_a   1.000
_cell.length_b   1.000
_cell.length_c   1.000
_cell.angle_alpha   90.00
_cell.angle_beta   90.00
_cell.angle_gamma   90.00
#
_symmetry.space_group_name_H-M   'P 1'
#
loop_
_entity.id
_entity.type
_entity.pdbx_description
1 polymer ?
#
loop_
_entity_poly.entity_id
_entity_poly.type
_entity_poly.pdbx_seq_one_letter_code
_entity_poly.pdbx_strand_id
1 'polypeptide(L)'
;MSPHRLSQALALFGVTLYAYFLFLRPNQEGMALAVGLFVGTMGVAYGERPFPVPFFLGLYGVLFLLQLLFGHPLAFLLGGLLGVGLPYLLYRLRKPAK
;
A
#
# COMPACT_ATOMS: atom_id res chain seq x y z
N MET A 1 16.56 -5.37 6.82
CA MET A 1 15.92 -4.40 5.89
C MET A 1 15.36 -3.20 6.67
N SER A 2 15.51 -1.96 6.19
CA SER A 2 14.89 -0.79 6.85
C SER A 2 13.40 -0.66 6.49
N PRO A 3 12.56 -0.02 7.33
CA PRO A 3 11.15 0.25 7.00
C PRO A 3 10.97 0.98 5.66
N HIS A 4 11.88 1.92 5.36
CA HIS A 4 11.90 2.63 4.08
C HIS A 4 12.11 1.68 2.89
N ARG A 5 13.10 0.78 2.95
CA ARG A 5 13.34 -0.21 1.89
C ARG A 5 12.19 -1.21 1.77
N LEU A 6 11.56 -1.60 2.89
CA LEU A 6 10.39 -2.47 2.86
C LEU A 6 9.21 -1.77 2.16
N SER A 7 8.95 -0.50 2.47
CA SER A 7 7.92 0.29 1.77
C SER A 7 8.21 0.38 0.27
N GLN A 8 9.45 0.67 -0.14
CA GLN A 8 9.83 0.67 -1.55
C GLN A 8 9.63 -0.69 -2.23
N ALA A 9 10.04 -1.79 -1.58
CA ALA A 9 9.89 -3.13 -2.12
C ALA A 9 8.41 -3.51 -2.28
N LEU A 10 7.58 -3.21 -1.29
CA LEU A 10 6.14 -3.46 -1.33
C LEU A 10 5.42 -2.62 -2.39
N ALA A 11 5.87 -1.39 -2.63
CA ALA A 11 5.35 -0.56 -3.71
C ALA A 11 5.65 -1.15 -5.08
N LEU A 12 6.90 -1.55 -5.33
CA LEU A 12 7.30 -2.25 -6.55
C LEU A 12 6.57 -3.59 -6.71
N PHE A 13 6.34 -4.30 -5.60
CA PHE A 13 5.57 -5.53 -5.59
C PHE A 13 4.11 -5.28 -5.96
N GLY A 14 3.48 -4.20 -5.48
CA GLY A 14 2.15 -3.77 -5.90
C GLY A 14 2.07 -3.50 -7.41
N VAL A 15 3.03 -2.77 -7.98
CA VAL A 15 3.10 -2.55 -9.43
C VAL A 15 3.26 -3.87 -10.20
N THR A 16 4.12 -4.76 -9.71
CA THR A 16 4.37 -6.08 -10.32
C THR A 16 3.11 -6.96 -10.29
N LEU A 17 2.42 -7.00 -9.16
CA LEU A 17 1.15 -7.72 -9.00
C LEU A 17 0.08 -7.15 -9.93
N TYR A 18 0.00 -5.83 -10.07
CA TYR A 18 -0.95 -5.20 -10.98
C TYR A 18 -0.69 -5.64 -12.42
N ALA A 19 0.56 -5.58 -12.89
CA ALA A 19 0.94 -6.05 -14.23
C ALA A 19 0.64 -7.55 -14.42
N TYR A 20 0.94 -8.38 -13.43
CA TYR A 20 0.63 -9.81 -13.46
C TYR A 20 -0.88 -10.07 -13.61
N PHE A 21 -1.70 -9.42 -12.78
CA PHE A 21 -3.15 -9.57 -12.84
C PHE A 21 -3.78 -8.91 -14.07
N LEU A 22 -3.11 -7.95 -14.71
CA LEU A 22 -3.58 -7.35 -15.95
C LEU A 22 -3.30 -8.25 -17.16
N PHE A 23 -2.08 -8.78 -17.27
CA PHE A 23 -1.61 -9.43 -18.51
C PHE A 23 -1.64 -10.96 -18.47
N LEU A 24 -1.36 -11.57 -17.32
CA LEU A 24 -1.15 -13.02 -17.21
C LEU A 24 -2.34 -13.73 -16.58
N ARG A 25 -2.97 -13.12 -15.57
CA ARG A 25 -4.15 -13.68 -14.91
C ARG A 25 -5.18 -12.58 -14.60
N PRO A 26 -5.96 -12.12 -15.60
CA PRO A 26 -7.05 -11.14 -15.43
C PRO A 26 -7.87 -11.36 -14.16
N ASN A 27 -7.67 -10.50 -13.16
CA ASN A 27 -8.43 -10.54 -11.91
C ASN A 27 -8.56 -9.12 -11.33
N GLN A 28 -9.80 -8.62 -11.28
CA GLN A 28 -10.09 -7.27 -10.83
C GLN A 28 -9.85 -7.05 -9.33
N GLU A 29 -10.16 -8.04 -8.48
CA GLU A 29 -9.86 -7.98 -7.05
C GLU A 29 -8.36 -7.93 -6.80
N GLY A 30 -7.59 -8.76 -7.53
CA GLY A 30 -6.13 -8.78 -7.48
C GLY A 30 -5.53 -7.45 -7.90
N MET A 31 -6.05 -6.83 -8.96
CA MET A 31 -5.67 -5.48 -9.39
C MET A 31 -6.00 -4.42 -8.33
N ALA A 32 -7.18 -4.48 -7.71
CA ALA A 32 -7.56 -3.54 -6.65
C ALA A 32 -6.65 -3.67 -5.42
N LEU A 33 -6.34 -4.90 -5.00
CA LEU A 33 -5.38 -5.17 -3.92
C LEU A 33 -3.99 -4.64 -4.25
N ALA A 34 -3.52 -4.87 -5.48
CA ALA A 34 -2.22 -4.41 -5.95
C ALA A 34 -2.09 -2.88 -5.94
N VAL A 35 -3.14 -2.17 -6.40
CA VAL A 35 -3.21 -0.70 -6.34
C VAL A 35 -3.26 -0.22 -4.90
N GLY A 36 -4.10 -0.82 -4.05
CA GLY A 36 -4.20 -0.50 -2.63
C GLY A 36 -2.85 -0.66 -1.94
N LEU A 37 -2.13 -1.75 -2.23
CA LEU A 37 -0.79 -2.01 -1.70
C LEU A 37 0.20 -0.93 -2.11
N PHE A 38 0.30 -0.64 -3.41
CA PHE A 38 1.23 0.35 -3.96
C PHE A 38 0.97 1.76 -3.41
N VAL A 39 -0.27 2.24 -3.47
CA VAL A 39 -0.61 3.59 -3.02
C VAL A 39 -0.55 3.70 -1.50
N GLY A 40 -1.01 2.66 -0.79
CA GLY A 40 -0.93 2.58 0.67
C GLY A 40 0.51 2.66 1.17
N THR A 41 1.44 1.95 0.53
CA THR A 41 2.87 2.01 0.94
C THR A 41 3.47 3.41 0.85
N MET A 42 2.99 4.22 -0.10
CA MET A 42 3.44 5.59 -0.32
C MET A 42 2.74 6.60 0.61
N GLY A 43 1.67 6.19 1.29
CA GLY A 43 0.93 7.02 2.24
C GLY A 43 1.73 7.44 3.48
N VAL A 44 2.81 6.73 3.80
CA VAL A 44 3.69 7.03 4.94
C VAL A 44 5.16 6.98 4.52
N ALA A 45 5.87 8.08 4.73
CA ALA A 45 7.32 8.15 4.55
C ALA A 45 8.04 7.73 5.84
N TYR A 46 9.03 6.86 5.70
CA TYR A 46 9.81 6.36 6.83
C TYR A 46 11.21 6.99 6.84
N GLY A 47 11.36 8.11 7.56
CA GLY A 47 12.63 8.75 7.89
C GLY A 47 13.04 8.49 9.35
N GLU A 48 13.38 9.53 10.11
CA GLU A 48 13.62 9.42 11.56
C GLU A 48 12.35 8.99 12.32
N ARG A 49 11.20 9.51 11.89
CA ARG A 49 9.86 9.17 12.38
C ARG A 49 8.93 8.94 11.17
N PRO A 50 7.92 8.07 11.29
CA PRO A 50 6.92 7.90 10.25
C PRO A 50 6.16 9.21 10.04
N PHE A 51 6.07 9.67 8.80
CA PHE A 51 5.38 10.89 8.43
C PHE A 51 4.30 10.59 7.38
N PRO A 52 3.02 10.90 7.64
CA PRO A 52 1.95 10.72 6.66
C PRO A 52 2.18 11.67 5.47
N VAL A 53 2.13 11.14 4.24
CA VAL A 53 2.33 11.94 3.02
C VAL A 53 0.95 12.38 2.48
N PRO A 54 0.55 13.66 2.62
CA PRO A 54 -0.83 14.08 2.38
C PRO A 54 -1.34 13.77 0.97
N PHE A 55 -0.48 13.95 -0.04
CA PHE A 55 -0.82 13.67 -1.42
C PHE A 55 -1.24 12.20 -1.62
N PHE A 56 -0.47 11.25 -1.11
CA PHE A 56 -0.77 9.82 -1.26
C PHE A 56 -1.97 9.39 -0.41
N LEU A 57 -2.18 10.01 0.76
CA LEU A 57 -3.39 9.76 1.55
C LEU A 57 -4.65 10.27 0.85
N GLY A 58 -4.59 11.47 0.24
CA GLY A 58 -5.67 12.01 -0.57
C GLY A 58 -5.95 11.13 -1.79
N LEU A 59 -4.90 10.72 -2.51
CA LEU A 59 -5.02 9.79 -3.64
C LEU A 59 -5.63 8.45 -3.21
N TYR A 60 -5.18 7.88 -2.09
CA TYR A 60 -5.75 6.65 -1.54
C TYR A 60 -7.24 6.81 -1.23
N GLY A 61 -7.65 7.94 -0.64
CA GLY A 61 -9.05 8.25 -0.38
C GLY A 61 -9.89 8.34 -1.65
N VAL A 62 -9.40 9.05 -2.68
CA VAL A 62 -10.09 9.15 -3.98
C VAL A 62 -10.24 7.77 -4.63
N LEU A 63 -9.15 6.99 -4.67
CA LEU A 63 -9.17 5.64 -5.23
C LEU A 63 -10.10 4.71 -4.43
N PHE A 64 -10.15 4.85 -3.11
CA PHE A 64 -11.08 4.10 -2.28
C PHE A 64 -12.54 4.42 -2.62
N LEU A 65 -12.88 5.70 -2.80
CA LEU A 65 -14.23 6.10 -3.24
C LEU A 65 -14.58 5.51 -4.60
N LEU A 66 -13.62 5.49 -5.54
CA LEU A 66 -13.83 4.83 -6.83
C LEU A 66 -14.03 3.31 -6.67
N GLN A 67 -13.28 2.65 -5.78
CA GLN A 67 -13.45 1.23 -5.51
C GLN A 67 -14.79 0.93 -4.82
N LEU A 68 -15.28 1.82 -3.95
CA LEU A 68 -16.62 1.69 -3.35
C LEU A 68 -17.74 1.75 -4.40
N LEU A 69 -17.59 2.61 -5.40
CA LEU A 69 -18.62 2.83 -6.42
C LEU A 69 -18.53 1.85 -7.60
N PHE A 70 -17.33 1.43 -7.98
CA PHE A 70 -17.08 0.76 -9.26
C PHE A 70 -16.20 -0.49 -9.16
N GLY A 71 -15.84 -0.95 -7.95
CA GLY A 71 -14.80 -1.97 -7.83
C GLY A 71 -14.87 -2.83 -6.58
N HIS A 72 -13.69 -3.11 -6.04
CA HIS A 72 -13.45 -4.14 -5.03
C HIS A 72 -12.86 -3.49 -3.77
N PRO A 73 -13.69 -2.80 -2.95
CA PRO A 73 -13.21 -1.94 -1.88
C PRO A 73 -12.48 -2.70 -0.78
N LEU A 74 -12.91 -3.93 -0.49
CA LEU A 74 -12.27 -4.77 0.54
C LEU A 74 -10.86 -5.21 0.13
N ALA A 75 -10.68 -5.63 -1.13
CA ALA A 75 -9.38 -6.01 -1.66
C ALA A 75 -8.42 -4.81 -1.66
N PHE A 76 -8.90 -3.65 -2.09
CA PHE A 76 -8.14 -2.40 -2.03
C PHE A 76 -7.73 -2.02 -0.60
N LEU A 77 -8.67 -2.06 0.35
CA LEU A 77 -8.39 -1.77 1.77
C LEU A 77 -7.37 -2.74 2.35
N LEU A 78 -7.48 -4.03 2.03
CA LEU A 78 -6.51 -5.03 2.47
C LEU A 78 -5.12 -4.72 1.93
N GLY A 79 -5.02 -4.39 0.63
CA GLY A 79 -3.77 -3.93 0.02
C GLY A 79 -3.16 -2.75 0.77
N GLY A 80 -3.92 -1.69 1.00
CA GLY A 80 -3.41 -0.50 1.69
C GLY A 80 -3.04 -0.75 3.15
N LEU A 81 -3.83 -1.59 3.85
CA LEU A 81 -3.53 -1.99 5.22
C LEU A 81 -2.22 -2.78 5.30
N LEU A 82 -1.93 -3.66 4.35
CA LEU A 82 -0.64 -4.34 4.25
C LEU A 82 0.48 -3.35 3.90
N GLY A 83 0.22 -2.43 2.98
CA GLY A 83 1.19 -1.45 2.50
C GLY A 83 1.67 -0.49 3.59
N VAL A 84 0.76 0.00 4.44
CA VAL A 84 1.11 0.85 5.60
C VAL A 84 1.53 -0.01 6.80
N GLY A 85 0.82 -1.11 7.03
CA GLY A 85 0.94 -1.93 8.23
C GLY A 85 2.28 -2.64 8.33
N LEU A 86 2.76 -3.28 7.26
CA LEU A 86 4.01 -4.05 7.32
C LEU A 86 5.24 -3.17 7.60
N PRO A 87 5.46 -2.04 6.89
CA PRO A 87 6.56 -1.12 7.21
C PRO A 87 6.40 -0.48 8.61
N TYR A 88 5.18 -0.17 9.02
CA TYR A 88 4.92 0.39 10.35
C TYR A 88 5.25 -0.59 11.48
N LEU A 89 4.85 -1.85 11.36
CA LEU A 89 5.19 -2.92 12.30
C LEU A 89 6.71 -3.09 12.38
N LEU A 90 7.41 -3.12 11.24
CA LEU A 90 8.87 -3.20 11.21
C LEU A 90 9.53 -2.00 11.88
N TYR A 91 8.99 -0.79 11.71
CA TYR A 91 9.46 0.41 12.41
C TYR A 91 9.29 0.28 13.92
N ARG A 92 8.12 -0.15 14.40
CA ARG A 92 7.81 -0.34 15.82
C ARG A 92 8.70 -1.39 16.48
N LEU A 93 8.97 -2.50 15.80
CA LEU A 93 9.84 -3.55 16.32
C LEU A 93 11.31 -3.11 16.42
N ARG A 94 11.74 -2.15 15.59
CA ARG A 94 13.13 -1.63 15.58
C ARG A 94 13.37 -0.48 16.56
N LYS A 95 12.34 0.29 16.91
CA LYS A 95 12.37 1.28 17.99
C LYS A 95 11.42 0.81 19.09
N PRO A 96 11.86 -0.10 19.98
CA PRO A 96 11.04 -0.52 21.10
C PRO A 96 10.60 0.71 21.90
N ALA A 97 9.34 0.71 22.33
CA ALA A 97 8.79 1.78 23.15
C ALA A 97 9.70 2.00 24.37
N LYS A 98 10.18 3.23 24.54
CA LYS A 98 10.60 3.68 25.87
C LYS A 98 9.35 3.85 26.73
#